data_AF-A0A9X3EKH3-F1
#
_entry.id   AF-A0A9X3EKH3-F1
#
_cell.length_a   1.000
_cell.length_b   1.000
_cell.length_c   1.000
_cell.angle_alpha   90.00
_cell.angle_beta   90.00
_cell.angle_gamma   90.00
#
_symmetry.space_group_name_H-M   'P 1'
#
loop_
_entity.id
_entity.type
_entity.pdbx_description
1 polymer ?
#
loop_
_entity_poly.entity_id
_entity_poly.type
_entity_poly.pdbx_seq_one_letter_code
_entity_poly.pdbx_strand_id
1 'polypeptide(L)'
;MRAFADACGLGERAAQRLARAEPERLDAFVLAHADAVVRLARPDYNAVSAAARAMIDRSKAEPDVVLRLERDDHDDFYFVRGERILFYAAKLKLIDGQRVAGEPLTTIWDDLLSNNLHNEGGVAFPKGKKPEALLRRVLELSTRPGDWVLDVYAGSGTTGAVAHKLRRRWILVERGEHCDTLVAPRLRAVVDGRDPSGVTAAAGWTGGGGFRYFRIEADASDMSPEPCP
;
A
#
# COMPACT_ATOMS: atom_id res chain seq x y z
N MET A 1 -17.44 23.19 5.85
CA MET A 1 -17.14 24.59 5.43
C MET A 1 -17.11 25.57 6.58
N ARG A 2 -18.12 25.62 7.47
CA ARG A 2 -18.08 26.50 8.64
C ARG A 2 -16.81 26.38 9.50
N ALA A 3 -16.44 25.18 9.91
CA ALA A 3 -15.21 24.95 10.68
C ALA A 3 -13.92 25.40 9.94
N PHE A 4 -13.87 25.23 8.61
CA PHE A 4 -12.75 25.73 7.80
C PHE A 4 -12.73 27.25 7.71
N ALA A 5 -13.92 27.88 7.65
CA ALA A 5 -14.06 29.33 7.67
C ALA A 5 -13.59 29.91 9.00
N ASP A 6 -14.01 29.31 10.12
CA ASP A 6 -13.57 29.68 11.47
C ASP A 6 -12.04 29.53 11.62
N ALA A 7 -11.47 28.42 11.14
CA ALA A 7 -10.02 28.19 11.17
C ALA A 7 -9.22 29.19 10.33
N CYS A 8 -9.81 29.72 9.26
CA CYS A 8 -9.20 30.75 8.43
C CYS A 8 -9.52 32.18 8.91
N GLY A 9 -10.35 32.37 9.93
CA GLY A 9 -10.84 33.68 10.36
C GLY A 9 -11.71 34.39 9.30
N LEU A 10 -12.38 33.61 8.45
CA LEU A 10 -13.17 34.11 7.32
C LEU A 10 -14.66 33.81 7.50
N GLY A 11 -15.52 34.59 6.86
CA GLY A 11 -16.92 34.20 6.66
C GLY A 11 -17.04 33.04 5.66
N GLU A 12 -18.10 32.23 5.77
CA GLU A 12 -18.27 31.00 4.96
C GLU A 12 -18.14 31.22 3.44
N ARG A 13 -18.70 32.33 2.93
CA ARG A 13 -18.60 32.68 1.49
C ARG A 13 -17.17 33.00 1.05
N ALA A 14 -16.39 33.63 1.93
CA ALA A 14 -14.98 33.91 1.66
C ALA A 14 -14.14 32.62 1.74
N ALA A 15 -14.41 31.76 2.72
CA ALA A 15 -13.78 30.46 2.85
C ALA A 15 -14.10 29.53 1.66
N GLN A 16 -15.31 29.56 1.10
CA GLN A 16 -15.65 28.83 -0.12
C GLN A 16 -14.87 29.31 -1.35
N ARG A 17 -14.68 30.63 -1.49
CA ARG A 17 -13.84 31.18 -2.56
C ARG A 17 -12.38 30.78 -2.39
N LEU A 18 -11.88 30.83 -1.16
CA LEU A 18 -10.52 30.41 -0.82
C LEU A 18 -10.30 28.93 -1.14
N ALA A 19 -11.22 28.05 -0.72
CA ALA A 19 -11.14 26.62 -1.02
C ALA A 19 -11.16 26.30 -2.52
N ARG A 20 -11.80 27.13 -3.35
CA ARG A 20 -11.78 26.98 -4.81
C ARG A 20 -10.48 27.48 -5.44
N ALA A 21 -9.92 28.56 -4.90
CA ALA A 21 -8.67 29.14 -5.40
C ALA A 21 -7.44 28.32 -4.95
N GLU A 22 -7.49 27.77 -3.74
CA GLU A 22 -6.41 27.03 -3.07
C GLU A 22 -6.96 25.73 -2.47
N PRO A 23 -7.26 24.70 -3.29
CA PRO A 23 -7.83 23.44 -2.81
C PRO A 23 -6.93 22.73 -1.79
N GLU A 24 -5.60 22.82 -1.99
CA GLU A 24 -4.55 22.28 -1.11
C GLU A 24 -4.75 22.65 0.37
N ARG A 25 -5.22 23.88 0.65
CA ARG A 25 -5.43 24.37 2.02
C ARG A 25 -6.64 23.74 2.69
N LEU A 26 -7.71 23.52 1.92
CA LEU A 26 -8.87 22.80 2.42
C LEU A 26 -8.51 21.33 2.67
N ASP A 27 -7.75 20.72 1.77
CA ASP A 27 -7.31 19.33 1.90
C ASP A 27 -6.41 19.16 3.14
N ALA A 28 -5.44 20.05 3.34
CA ALA A 28 -4.59 20.05 4.53
C ALA A 28 -5.40 20.18 5.84
N PHE A 29 -6.39 21.07 5.85
CA PHE A 29 -7.30 21.22 7.00
C PHE A 29 -8.13 19.94 7.23
N VAL A 30 -8.68 19.36 6.18
CA VAL A 30 -9.47 18.12 6.26
C VAL A 30 -8.62 16.96 6.77
N LEU A 31 -7.37 16.84 6.31
CA LEU A 31 -6.43 15.82 6.78
C LEU A 31 -6.04 16.00 8.25
N ALA A 32 -5.78 17.23 8.68
CA ALA A 32 -5.43 17.54 10.07
C ALA A 32 -6.58 17.30 11.06
N HIS A 33 -7.82 17.40 10.61
CA HIS A 33 -9.03 17.23 11.41
C HIS A 33 -9.88 16.04 10.98
N ALA A 34 -9.28 15.03 10.35
CA ALA A 34 -10.02 13.93 9.71
C ALA A 34 -10.96 13.17 10.66
N ASP A 35 -10.63 13.12 11.95
CA ASP A 35 -11.43 12.50 13.01
C ASP A 35 -12.68 13.32 13.40
N ALA A 36 -12.74 14.59 13.01
CA ALA A 36 -13.86 15.50 13.26
C ALA A 36 -14.60 15.93 11.98
N VAL A 37 -14.01 15.69 10.80
CA VAL A 37 -14.66 15.94 9.51
C VAL A 37 -15.60 14.78 9.18
N VAL A 38 -16.90 15.08 9.15
CA VAL A 38 -17.94 14.08 8.92
C VAL A 38 -18.87 14.44 7.76
N ARG A 39 -19.47 13.41 7.17
CA ARG A 39 -20.58 13.52 6.23
C ARG A 39 -21.74 12.67 6.72
N LEU A 40 -22.95 13.21 6.66
CA LEU A 40 -24.18 12.43 6.85
C LEU A 40 -24.52 11.68 5.56
N ALA A 41 -24.90 10.41 5.69
CA ALA A 41 -25.31 9.56 4.58
C ALA A 41 -26.55 8.76 4.96
N ARG A 42 -27.55 8.75 4.08
CA ARG A 42 -28.75 7.93 4.24
C ARG A 42 -28.42 6.48 3.92
N PRO A 43 -28.52 5.55 4.89
CA PRO A 43 -28.34 4.13 4.61
C PRO A 43 -29.52 3.59 3.81
N ASP A 44 -29.27 2.64 2.92
CA ASP A 44 -30.36 1.86 2.32
C ASP A 44 -30.92 0.90 3.38
N TYR A 45 -32.15 1.18 3.82
CA TYR A 45 -32.83 0.47 4.90
C TYR A 45 -32.96 -1.04 4.65
N ASN A 46 -33.11 -1.44 3.39
CA ASN A 46 -33.30 -2.85 3.02
C ASN A 46 -31.96 -3.60 2.91
N ALA A 47 -30.85 -2.88 2.71
CA ALA A 47 -29.52 -3.46 2.53
C ALA A 47 -28.63 -3.43 3.79
N VAL A 48 -29.19 -3.08 4.96
CA VAL A 48 -28.47 -3.04 6.24
C VAL A 48 -28.87 -4.18 7.18
N SER A 49 -28.10 -4.40 8.26
CA SER A 49 -28.42 -5.42 9.27
C SER A 49 -29.65 -5.04 10.10
N ALA A 50 -30.24 -6.02 10.81
CA ALA A 50 -31.38 -5.76 11.71
C ALA A 50 -31.02 -4.77 12.84
N ALA A 51 -29.81 -4.89 13.40
CA ALA A 51 -29.29 -3.97 14.40
C ALA A 51 -29.14 -2.54 13.85
N ALA A 52 -28.66 -2.40 12.61
CA ALA A 52 -28.54 -1.09 11.97
C ALA A 52 -29.92 -0.46 11.68
N ARG A 53 -30.92 -1.24 11.26
CA ARG A 53 -32.30 -0.74 11.11
C ARG A 53 -32.86 -0.17 12.42
N ALA A 54 -32.69 -0.90 13.53
CA ALA A 54 -33.12 -0.45 14.85
C ALA A 54 -32.48 0.89 15.25
N MET A 55 -31.20 1.08 14.93
CA MET A 55 -30.50 2.35 15.17
C MET A 55 -31.01 3.49 14.28
N ILE A 56 -31.30 3.21 13.00
CA ILE A 56 -31.89 4.20 12.08
C ILE A 56 -33.22 4.68 12.64
N ASP A 57 -34.11 3.77 13.03
CA ASP A 57 -35.44 4.13 13.52
C ASP A 57 -35.38 4.89 14.85
N ARG A 58 -34.54 4.43 15.78
CA ARG A 58 -34.32 5.11 17.05
C ARG A 58 -33.72 6.50 16.87
N SER A 59 -32.74 6.68 15.97
CA SER A 59 -32.15 7.99 15.69
C SER A 59 -33.12 8.98 15.01
N LYS A 60 -34.19 8.49 14.37
CA LYS A 60 -35.29 9.34 13.89
C LYS A 60 -36.20 9.80 15.03
N ALA A 61 -36.44 8.91 16.01
CA ALA A 61 -37.24 9.22 17.19
C ALA A 61 -36.50 10.17 18.16
N GLU A 62 -35.18 10.06 18.24
CA GLU A 62 -34.29 10.87 19.09
C GLU A 62 -33.33 11.73 18.22
N PRO A 63 -33.82 12.80 17.56
CA PRO A 63 -33.06 13.52 16.53
C PRO A 63 -31.86 14.33 17.04
N ASP A 64 -31.75 14.56 18.34
CA ASP A 64 -30.65 15.33 18.96
C ASP A 64 -29.64 14.45 19.69
N VAL A 65 -29.78 13.13 19.57
CA VAL A 65 -28.87 12.14 20.18
C VAL A 65 -28.12 11.40 19.08
N VAL A 66 -26.81 11.24 19.26
CA VAL A 66 -25.97 10.38 18.40
C VAL A 66 -25.96 8.96 18.98
N LEU A 67 -26.41 8.00 18.20
CA LEU A 67 -26.47 6.59 18.59
C LEU A 67 -25.27 5.83 18.03
N ARG A 68 -24.57 5.08 18.88
CA ARG A 68 -23.44 4.23 18.50
C ARG A 68 -23.86 2.77 18.41
N LEU A 69 -23.45 2.09 17.34
CA LEU A 69 -23.56 0.65 17.14
C LEU A 69 -22.15 0.08 17.05
N GLU A 70 -21.76 -0.68 18.08
CA GLU A 70 -20.47 -1.35 18.14
C GLU A 70 -20.42 -2.55 17.18
N ARG A 71 -19.26 -2.79 16.59
CA ARG A 71 -19.05 -3.87 15.62
C ARG A 71 -17.71 -4.56 15.87
N ASP A 72 -17.73 -5.89 15.93
CA ASP A 72 -16.51 -6.68 16.07
C ASP A 72 -15.65 -6.56 14.79
N ASP A 73 -14.34 -6.39 14.98
CA ASP A 73 -13.32 -6.28 13.92
C ASP A 73 -13.56 -5.21 12.84
N HIS A 74 -14.45 -4.24 13.10
CA HIS A 74 -14.81 -3.17 12.18
C HIS A 74 -15.08 -1.84 12.90
N ASP A 75 -14.97 -0.72 12.18
CA ASP A 75 -15.36 0.58 12.73
C ASP A 75 -16.85 0.62 13.12
N ASP A 76 -17.11 1.24 14.26
CA ASP A 76 -18.45 1.49 14.78
C ASP A 76 -19.29 2.33 13.83
N PHE A 77 -20.60 2.14 13.88
CA PHE A 77 -21.53 3.04 13.21
C PHE A 77 -22.12 4.05 14.18
N TYR A 78 -22.24 5.28 13.70
CA TYR A 78 -22.88 6.37 14.43
C TYR A 78 -24.08 6.86 13.63
N PHE A 79 -25.23 7.05 14.28
CA PHE A 79 -26.48 7.46 13.64
C PHE A 79 -27.08 8.69 14.31
N VAL A 80 -27.63 9.60 13.51
CA VAL A 80 -28.36 10.79 13.97
C VAL A 80 -29.43 11.13 12.94
N ARG A 81 -30.66 11.42 13.36
CA ARG A 81 -31.78 11.84 12.48
C ARG A 81 -32.06 10.86 11.33
N GLY A 82 -31.84 9.56 11.55
CA GLY A 82 -32.00 8.52 10.53
C GLY A 82 -30.86 8.43 9.52
N GLU A 83 -29.78 9.19 9.68
CA GLU A 83 -28.61 9.20 8.82
C GLU A 83 -27.39 8.62 9.55
N ARG A 84 -26.49 7.98 8.81
CA ARG A 84 -25.20 7.51 9.35
C ARG A 84 -24.15 8.61 9.24
N ILE A 85 -23.36 8.78 10.28
CA ILE A 85 -22.18 9.65 10.30
C ILE A 85 -20.99 8.90 9.70
N LEU A 86 -20.42 9.45 8.64
CA LEU A 86 -19.22 8.94 7.98
C LEU A 86 -18.05 9.86 8.29
N PHE A 87 -17.05 9.35 9.01
CA PHE A 87 -15.83 10.08 9.30
C PHE A 87 -14.89 10.08 8.09
N TYR A 88 -14.23 11.20 7.84
CA TYR A 88 -13.21 11.27 6.79
C TYR A 88 -11.98 10.43 7.14
N ALA A 89 -11.64 10.32 8.44
CA ALA A 89 -10.57 9.45 8.94
C ALA A 89 -10.69 7.99 8.47
N ALA A 90 -11.91 7.46 8.32
CA ALA A 90 -12.13 6.10 7.82
C ALA A 90 -11.68 5.90 6.35
N LYS A 91 -11.46 6.99 5.60
CA LYS A 91 -10.89 6.94 4.24
C LYS A 91 -9.37 7.11 4.23
N LEU A 92 -8.76 7.45 5.36
CA LEU A 92 -7.32 7.68 5.43
C LEU A 92 -6.60 6.37 5.70
N LYS A 93 -5.51 6.16 4.95
CA LYS A 93 -4.55 5.10 5.19
C LYS A 93 -3.22 5.70 5.59
N LEU A 94 -2.52 5.03 6.50
CA LEU A 94 -1.14 5.37 6.81
C LEU A 94 -0.23 4.66 5.79
N ILE A 95 0.39 5.43 4.90
CA ILE A 95 1.34 4.93 3.90
C ILE A 95 2.64 5.72 4.10
N ASP A 96 3.74 5.01 4.35
CA ASP A 96 5.08 5.61 4.52
C ASP A 96 5.13 6.73 5.57
N GLY A 97 4.38 6.56 6.67
CA GLY A 97 4.30 7.52 7.77
C GLY A 97 3.40 8.73 7.51
N GLN A 98 2.74 8.80 6.34
CA GLN A 98 1.80 9.86 6.00
C GLN A 98 0.35 9.36 5.92
N ARG A 99 -0.59 10.15 6.45
CA ARG A 99 -2.02 9.89 6.28
C ARG A 99 -2.45 10.37 4.90
N VAL A 100 -2.80 9.43 4.03
CA VAL A 100 -3.25 9.71 2.66
C VAL A 100 -4.67 9.22 2.45
N ALA A 101 -5.46 9.96 1.66
CA ALA A 101 -6.78 9.51 1.26
C ALA A 101 -6.63 8.27 0.37
N GLY A 102 -7.14 7.13 0.85
CA GLY A 102 -7.08 5.88 0.12
C GLY A 102 -8.26 5.75 -0.84
N GLU A 103 -7.96 5.43 -2.09
CA GLU A 103 -8.97 4.98 -3.05
C GLU A 103 -9.08 3.44 -3.04
N PRO A 104 -10.25 2.87 -3.39
CA PRO A 104 -10.36 1.44 -3.63
C PRO A 104 -9.36 1.01 -4.69
N LEU A 105 -8.63 -0.09 -4.44
CA LEU A 105 -7.66 -0.61 -5.38
C LEU A 105 -8.39 -1.04 -6.68
N THR A 106 -7.96 -0.51 -7.81
CA THR A 106 -8.48 -0.86 -9.13
C THR A 106 -7.53 -1.84 -9.84
N THR A 107 -7.90 -2.30 -11.04
CA THR A 107 -7.06 -3.18 -11.88
C THR A 107 -6.08 -2.43 -12.77
N ILE A 108 -6.12 -1.10 -12.81
CA ILE A 108 -5.22 -0.25 -13.60
C ILE A 108 -4.45 0.65 -12.62
N TRP A 109 -3.13 0.56 -12.64
CA TRP A 109 -2.24 1.35 -11.78
C TRP A 109 -1.40 2.27 -12.64
N ASP A 110 -1.62 3.57 -12.53
CA ASP A 110 -0.96 4.63 -13.29
C ASP A 110 0.18 5.33 -12.51
N ASP A 111 0.28 5.05 -11.22
CA ASP A 111 1.27 5.61 -10.30
C ASP A 111 2.62 4.87 -10.31
N LEU A 112 2.70 3.73 -10.98
CA LEU A 112 3.92 2.92 -11.11
C LEU A 112 4.72 3.32 -12.36
N LEU A 113 5.25 4.54 -12.35
CA LEU A 113 6.04 5.08 -13.47
C LEU A 113 7.42 4.42 -13.59
N SER A 114 7.80 4.01 -14.80
CA SER A 114 9.07 3.32 -15.10
C SER A 114 10.29 4.24 -15.24
N ASN A 115 10.15 5.55 -15.05
CA ASN A 115 11.14 6.55 -15.47
C ASN A 115 12.55 6.37 -14.85
N ASN A 116 12.69 5.65 -13.73
CA ASN A 116 13.98 5.40 -13.07
C ASN A 116 14.32 3.90 -12.91
N LEU A 117 13.61 3.03 -13.62
CA LEU A 117 13.76 1.58 -13.49
C LEU A 117 15.21 1.10 -13.76
N HIS A 118 15.95 1.78 -14.63
CA HIS A 118 17.34 1.45 -14.95
C HIS A 118 18.29 1.63 -13.75
N ASN A 119 17.97 2.52 -12.80
CA ASN A 119 18.83 2.83 -11.65
C ASN A 119 18.61 1.91 -10.45
N GLU A 120 17.51 1.14 -10.39
CA GLU A 120 17.26 0.28 -9.21
C GLU A 120 18.25 -0.90 -9.11
N GLY A 121 18.59 -1.33 -7.91
CA GLY A 121 19.42 -2.49 -7.62
C GLY A 121 20.87 -2.45 -8.10
N GLY A 122 21.34 -1.37 -8.74
CA GLY A 122 22.72 -1.25 -9.25
C GLY A 122 23.12 -2.31 -10.27
N VAL A 123 22.14 -2.97 -10.92
CA VAL A 123 22.36 -4.05 -11.89
C VAL A 123 22.05 -3.59 -13.31
N ALA A 124 22.99 -3.80 -14.24
CA ALA A 124 22.82 -3.50 -15.65
C ALA A 124 21.91 -4.56 -16.32
N PHE A 125 20.59 -4.42 -16.12
CA PHE A 125 19.57 -5.27 -16.74
C PHE A 125 18.60 -4.39 -17.56
N PRO A 126 18.98 -4.01 -18.79
CA PRO A 126 18.36 -2.90 -19.51
C PRO A 126 16.93 -3.18 -20.01
N LYS A 127 16.53 -4.46 -20.12
CA LYS A 127 15.19 -4.85 -20.59
C LYS A 127 14.56 -5.86 -19.63
N GLY A 128 13.30 -5.65 -19.26
CA GLY A 128 12.48 -6.66 -18.56
C GLY A 128 12.55 -6.65 -17.03
N LYS A 129 13.39 -5.80 -16.42
CA LYS A 129 13.38 -5.61 -14.96
C LYS A 129 12.01 -5.11 -14.49
N LYS A 130 11.51 -5.68 -13.39
CA LYS A 130 10.27 -5.20 -12.76
C LYS A 130 10.61 -4.07 -11.76
N PRO A 131 9.82 -2.98 -11.71
CA PRO A 131 9.99 -1.93 -10.71
C PRO A 131 9.81 -2.45 -9.29
N GLU A 132 10.64 -2.00 -8.36
CA GLU A 132 10.51 -2.39 -6.95
C GLU A 132 9.19 -1.95 -6.33
N ALA A 133 8.67 -0.77 -6.70
CA ALA A 133 7.38 -0.25 -6.21
C ALA A 133 6.21 -1.17 -6.57
N LEU A 134 6.23 -1.77 -7.78
CA LEU A 134 5.22 -2.73 -8.22
C LEU A 134 5.24 -3.97 -7.34
N LEU A 135 6.43 -4.56 -7.13
CA LEU A 135 6.56 -5.77 -6.32
C LEU A 135 6.25 -5.49 -4.84
N ARG A 136 6.57 -4.31 -4.32
CA ARG A 136 6.20 -3.91 -2.97
C ARG A 136 4.68 -3.96 -2.80
N ARG A 137 3.95 -3.33 -3.72
CA ARG A 137 2.48 -3.35 -3.70
C ARG A 137 1.94 -4.77 -3.75
N VAL A 138 2.41 -5.60 -4.67
CA VAL A 138 1.95 -7.00 -4.78
C VAL A 138 2.21 -7.78 -3.50
N LEU A 139 3.41 -7.67 -2.92
CA LEU A 139 3.76 -8.40 -1.69
C LEU A 139 3.02 -7.88 -0.47
N GLU A 140 2.83 -6.57 -0.30
CA GLU A 140 2.06 -6.01 0.81
C GLU A 140 0.58 -6.41 0.75
N LEU A 141 0.02 -6.58 -0.45
CA LEU A 141 -1.36 -7.02 -0.64
C LEU A 141 -1.57 -8.51 -0.38
N SER A 142 -0.53 -9.33 -0.53
CA SER A 142 -0.65 -10.80 -0.54
C SER A 142 0.10 -11.51 0.59
N THR A 143 0.95 -10.80 1.33
CA THR A 143 1.84 -11.40 2.34
C THR A 143 2.02 -10.52 3.58
N ARG A 144 2.32 -11.14 4.70
CA ARG A 144 2.75 -10.53 5.96
C ARG A 144 4.25 -10.68 6.16
N PRO A 145 4.90 -9.84 7.00
CA PRO A 145 6.26 -10.09 7.43
C PRO A 145 6.44 -11.51 7.97
N GLY A 146 7.53 -12.17 7.58
CA GLY A 146 7.82 -13.57 7.92
C GLY A 146 7.30 -14.62 6.92
N ASP A 147 6.34 -14.27 6.06
CA ASP A 147 5.83 -15.18 5.01
C ASP A 147 6.90 -15.50 3.96
N TRP A 148 6.69 -16.60 3.24
CA TRP A 148 7.55 -17.04 2.14
C TRP A 148 7.08 -16.49 0.79
N VAL A 149 8.04 -16.01 0.00
CA VAL A 149 7.86 -15.58 -1.39
C VAL A 149 8.70 -16.47 -2.29
N LEU A 150 8.08 -17.09 -3.30
CA LEU A 150 8.77 -17.88 -4.33
C LEU A 150 8.73 -17.14 -5.65
N ASP A 151 9.90 -16.96 -6.26
CA ASP A 151 10.03 -16.47 -7.63
C ASP A 151 10.93 -17.42 -8.42
N VAL A 152 10.35 -18.12 -9.39
CA VAL A 152 11.05 -19.11 -10.22
C VAL A 152 11.65 -18.52 -11.49
N TYR A 153 11.56 -17.20 -11.68
CA TYR A 153 12.13 -16.44 -12.79
C TYR A 153 12.78 -15.16 -12.25
N ALA A 154 13.77 -15.32 -11.37
CA ALA A 154 14.29 -14.22 -10.56
C ALA A 154 14.86 -13.05 -11.39
N GLY A 155 15.40 -13.33 -12.58
CA GLY A 155 15.98 -12.36 -13.51
C GLY A 155 17.04 -11.50 -12.85
N SER A 156 16.69 -10.23 -12.59
CA SER A 156 17.57 -9.26 -11.91
C SER A 156 17.51 -9.31 -10.37
N GLY A 157 16.75 -10.23 -9.78
CA GLY A 157 16.60 -10.40 -8.34
C GLY A 157 15.67 -9.40 -7.65
N THR A 158 14.84 -8.64 -8.39
CA THR A 158 13.97 -7.60 -7.81
C THR A 158 13.03 -8.17 -6.75
N THR A 159 12.42 -9.34 -6.98
CA THR A 159 11.48 -9.94 -6.02
C THR A 159 12.14 -10.25 -4.69
N GLY A 160 13.33 -10.85 -4.69
CA GLY A 160 14.07 -11.12 -3.45
C GLY A 160 14.54 -9.84 -2.78
N ALA A 161 15.00 -8.84 -3.54
CA ALA A 161 15.40 -7.55 -2.98
C ALA A 161 14.24 -6.88 -2.22
N VAL A 162 13.07 -6.79 -2.84
CA VAL A 162 11.87 -6.20 -2.23
C VAL A 162 11.37 -7.05 -1.07
N ALA A 163 11.23 -8.37 -1.24
CA ALA A 163 10.80 -9.28 -0.18
C ALA A 163 11.71 -9.18 1.05
N HIS A 164 13.02 -9.09 0.85
CA HIS A 164 13.99 -8.96 1.92
C HIS A 164 13.84 -7.63 2.68
N LYS A 165 13.80 -6.50 1.95
CA LYS A 165 13.58 -5.15 2.51
C LYS A 165 12.29 -5.09 3.34
N LEU A 166 11.27 -5.81 2.87
CA LEU A 166 9.97 -5.94 3.50
C LEU A 166 9.91 -7.00 4.61
N ARG A 167 11.02 -7.63 5.02
CA ARG A 167 11.05 -8.65 6.11
C ARG A 167 10.27 -9.94 5.79
N ARG A 168 10.23 -10.35 4.52
CA ARG A 168 9.71 -11.66 4.08
C ARG A 168 10.87 -12.63 3.85
N ARG A 169 10.60 -13.93 3.98
CA ARG A 169 11.52 -15.00 3.56
C ARG A 169 11.31 -15.24 2.07
N TRP A 170 12.34 -15.65 1.35
CA TRP A 170 12.22 -15.83 -0.09
C TRP A 170 13.06 -16.98 -0.63
N ILE A 171 12.60 -17.53 -1.75
CA ILE A 171 13.33 -18.48 -2.59
C ILE A 171 13.32 -17.89 -4.00
N LEU A 172 14.51 -17.70 -4.56
CA LEU A 172 14.70 -17.28 -5.94
C LEU A 172 15.30 -18.43 -6.73
N VAL A 173 14.74 -18.72 -7.90
CA VAL A 173 15.31 -19.65 -8.87
C VAL A 173 15.56 -18.89 -10.16
N GLU A 174 16.74 -19.12 -10.74
CA GLU A 174 17.12 -18.59 -12.05
C GLU A 174 18.02 -19.60 -12.75
N ARG A 175 17.93 -19.65 -14.08
CA ARG A 175 18.77 -20.50 -14.92
C ARG A 175 19.92 -19.68 -15.52
N GLY A 176 21.07 -20.35 -15.66
CA GLY A 176 22.26 -19.76 -16.27
C GLY A 176 23.00 -18.78 -15.36
N GLU A 177 23.89 -17.99 -15.97
CA GLU A 177 24.86 -17.17 -15.24
C GLU A 177 24.27 -15.92 -14.59
N HIS A 178 23.00 -15.58 -14.86
CA HIS A 178 22.31 -14.44 -14.25
C HIS A 178 22.23 -14.56 -12.72
N CYS A 179 22.18 -15.78 -12.19
CA CYS A 179 22.18 -16.00 -10.75
C CYS A 179 23.48 -15.49 -10.10
N ASP A 180 24.63 -15.74 -10.75
CA ASP A 180 25.96 -15.34 -10.31
C ASP A 180 26.27 -13.87 -10.63
N THR A 181 25.83 -13.38 -11.78
CA THR A 181 26.21 -12.05 -12.31
C THR A 181 25.28 -10.92 -11.88
N LEU A 182 24.00 -11.22 -11.58
CA LEU A 182 22.98 -10.21 -11.27
C LEU A 182 22.33 -10.44 -9.92
N VAL A 183 21.76 -11.63 -9.70
CA VAL A 183 20.92 -11.92 -8.53
C VAL A 183 21.76 -11.92 -7.24
N ALA A 184 22.82 -12.73 -7.18
CA ALA A 184 23.64 -12.83 -5.97
C ALA A 184 24.35 -11.53 -5.60
N PRO A 185 24.99 -10.77 -6.53
CA PRO A 185 25.60 -9.48 -6.21
C PRO A 185 24.59 -8.46 -5.68
N ARG A 186 23.41 -8.36 -6.30
CA ARG A 186 22.34 -7.46 -5.84
C ARG A 186 21.86 -7.84 -4.44
N LEU A 187 21.58 -9.11 -4.20
CA LEU A 187 21.10 -9.57 -2.88
C LEU A 187 22.16 -9.40 -1.80
N ARG A 188 23.45 -9.58 -2.11
CA ARG A 188 24.53 -9.21 -1.18
C ARG A 188 24.49 -7.72 -0.86
N ALA A 189 24.34 -6.85 -1.86
CA ALA A 189 24.21 -5.41 -1.61
C ALA A 189 22.99 -5.06 -0.74
N VAL A 190 21.86 -5.74 -0.92
CA VAL A 190 20.65 -5.56 -0.08
C VAL A 190 20.90 -6.00 1.36
N VAL A 191 21.50 -7.19 1.56
CA VAL A 191 21.85 -7.73 2.88
C VAL A 191 22.86 -6.82 3.58
N ASP A 192 23.86 -6.32 2.85
CA ASP A 192 24.88 -5.41 3.39
C ASP A 192 24.36 -3.98 3.63
N GLY A 193 23.11 -3.67 3.26
CA GLY A 193 22.54 -2.32 3.35
C GLY A 193 23.15 -1.32 2.35
N ARG A 194 23.82 -1.82 1.30
CA ARG A 194 24.48 -1.03 0.24
C ARG A 194 23.62 -0.79 -1.00
N ASP A 195 22.36 -1.24 -0.99
CA ASP A 195 21.37 -0.94 -2.04
C ASP A 195 20.39 0.15 -1.58
N PRO A 196 20.68 1.45 -1.81
CA PRO A 196 19.81 2.55 -1.40
C PRO A 196 18.59 2.74 -2.31
N SER A 197 18.47 1.97 -3.38
CA SER A 197 17.51 2.23 -4.45
C SER A 197 16.11 1.65 -4.18
N GLY A 198 15.17 2.03 -5.03
CA GLY A 198 13.81 1.49 -5.02
C GLY A 198 13.09 1.75 -3.70
N VAL A 199 12.65 0.69 -3.03
CA VAL A 199 11.81 0.80 -1.83
C VAL A 199 12.61 0.84 -0.51
N THR A 200 13.94 0.91 -0.56
CA THR A 200 14.80 0.86 0.64
C THR A 200 14.42 1.91 1.68
N ALA A 201 14.30 3.17 1.26
CA ALA A 201 13.96 4.28 2.17
C ALA A 201 12.55 4.11 2.78
N ALA A 202 11.56 3.80 1.94
CA ALA A 202 10.17 3.61 2.37
C ALA A 202 10.01 2.41 3.33
N ALA A 203 10.77 1.34 3.11
CA ALA A 203 10.78 0.17 3.98
C ALA A 203 11.62 0.37 5.26
N GLY A 204 12.32 1.50 5.41
CA GLY A 204 13.25 1.72 6.53
C GLY A 204 14.36 0.66 6.60
N TRP A 205 14.79 0.13 5.46
CA TRP A 205 15.75 -0.97 5.42
C TRP A 205 17.19 -0.45 5.54
N THR A 206 17.94 -0.99 6.50
CA THR A 206 19.33 -0.60 6.79
C THR A 206 20.35 -1.72 6.59
N GLY A 207 19.91 -2.89 6.08
CA GLY A 207 20.72 -4.11 6.00
C GLY A 207 20.41 -5.15 7.08
N GLY A 208 21.10 -6.29 6.98
CA GLY A 208 20.99 -7.45 7.86
C GLY A 208 20.45 -8.70 7.16
N GLY A 209 20.36 -9.80 7.91
CA GLY A 209 19.91 -11.08 7.38
C GLY A 209 20.99 -11.79 6.55
N GLY A 210 20.55 -12.67 5.65
CA GLY A 210 21.44 -13.41 4.76
C GLY A 210 20.65 -14.35 3.88
N PHE A 211 21.36 -15.01 2.97
CA PHE A 211 20.80 -16.04 2.12
C PHE A 211 21.83 -17.16 1.92
N ARG A 212 21.33 -18.34 1.54
CA ARG A 212 22.16 -19.43 1.05
C ARG A 212 22.04 -19.48 -0.46
N TYR A 213 23.15 -19.76 -1.10
CA TYR A 213 23.23 -19.91 -2.55
C TYR A 213 23.49 -21.37 -2.87
N PHE A 214 22.67 -21.93 -3.76
CA PHE A 214 22.80 -23.31 -4.22
C PHE A 214 22.88 -23.30 -5.73
N ARG A 215 23.80 -24.08 -6.29
CA ARG A 215 23.82 -24.44 -7.70
C ARG A 215 23.34 -25.87 -7.82
N ILE A 216 22.37 -26.09 -8.70
CA ILE A 216 21.88 -27.43 -9.03
C ILE A 216 22.52 -27.80 -10.36
N GLU A 217 23.29 -28.87 -10.36
CA GLU A 217 23.92 -29.44 -11.55
C GLU A 217 23.16 -30.72 -11.92
N ALA A 218 23.16 -31.08 -13.21
CA ALA A 218 22.60 -32.35 -13.64
C ALA A 218 23.46 -33.50 -13.08
N ASP A 219 22.84 -34.63 -12.77
CA ASP A 219 23.59 -35.84 -12.45
C ASP A 219 24.48 -36.23 -13.63
N ALA A 220 25.71 -36.65 -13.36
CA ALA A 220 26.70 -37.00 -14.38
C ALA A 220 26.24 -38.11 -15.36
N SER A 221 25.15 -38.83 -15.02
CA SER A 221 24.52 -39.85 -15.87
C SER A 221 23.56 -39.30 -16.94
N ASP A 222 23.22 -38.01 -16.92
CA ASP A 222 22.23 -37.39 -17.83
C ASP A 222 22.88 -36.58 -18.97
N MET A 223 24.21 -36.68 -19.14
CA MET A 223 24.94 -36.04 -20.24
C MET A 223 24.98 -36.95 -21.49
N SER A 224 23.84 -37.16 -22.15
CA SER A 224 23.86 -37.46 -23.58
C SER A 224 24.14 -36.17 -24.35
N PRO A 225 25.08 -36.15 -25.31
CA PRO A 225 25.27 -34.98 -26.15
C PRO A 225 24.13 -34.95 -27.18
N GLU A 226 23.04 -34.26 -26.88
CA GLU A 226 22.13 -33.87 -27.96
C GLU A 226 22.75 -32.72 -28.76
N PRO A 227 22.87 -32.86 -30.09
CA PRO A 227 23.30 -31.76 -30.93
C PRO A 227 22.20 -30.70 -30.98
N CYS A 228 22.59 -29.45 -30.80
CA CYS A 228 21.70 -28.29 -30.97
C CYS A 228 21.11 -28.29 -32.39
N PRO A 229 19.77 -28.29 -32.55
CA PRO A 229 19.13 -27.87 -33.80
C PRO A 229 19.16 -26.35 -33.99
#